data_AF-A0A8S3UA74-F1
#
_entry.id   AF-A0A8S3UA74-F1
#
_cell.length_a   1.000
_cell.length_b   1.000
_cell.length_c   1.000
_cell.angle_alpha   90.00
_cell.angle_beta   90.00
_cell.angle_gamma   90.00
#
_symmetry.space_group_name_H-M   'P 1'
#
loop_
_entity.id
_entity.type
_entity.pdbx_description
1 polymer ?
#
loop_
_entity_poly.entity_id
_entity_poly.type
_entity_poly.pdbx_seq_one_letter_code
_entity_poly.pdbx_strand_id
1 'polypeptide(L)'
;MALPKLFRKTQVRFSAKDDLNLLKEVLAENPYKEKTKWEVVAQNVRENVDKVFNVTSRRVRERTQLLLQQFQKEIYEALKRRKIHRKQQLLQEIQSLAEEEDKEQKEKAQQKDKDEHSAKLIRKRAMEALTPVKISNGRLYSFFCNVFRIKHVK
;
A
#
# COMPACT_ATOMS: atom_id res chain seq x y z
N MET A 1 -44.25 3.16 -62.87
CA MET A 1 -42.91 2.54 -62.84
C MET A 1 -42.23 2.97 -61.55
N ALA A 2 -42.01 2.06 -60.60
CA ALA A 2 -41.37 2.39 -59.32
C ALA A 2 -39.84 2.40 -59.49
N LEU A 3 -39.18 3.49 -59.12
CA LEU A 3 -37.73 3.58 -59.11
C LEU A 3 -37.14 2.58 -58.09
N PRO A 4 -36.03 1.89 -58.41
CA PRO A 4 -35.40 0.96 -57.49
C PRO A 4 -34.94 1.68 -56.22
N LYS A 5 -35.27 1.11 -55.06
CA LYS A 5 -34.84 1.60 -53.75
C LYS A 5 -33.31 1.67 -53.73
N LEU A 6 -32.76 2.88 -53.61
CA LEU A 6 -31.32 3.10 -53.43
C LEU A 6 -30.85 2.26 -52.23
N PHE A 7 -29.99 1.26 -52.48
CA PHE A 7 -29.34 0.48 -51.43
C PHE A 7 -28.68 1.44 -50.45
N ARG A 8 -29.23 1.53 -49.23
CA ARG A 8 -28.64 2.36 -48.18
C ARG A 8 -27.25 1.81 -47.89
N LYS A 9 -26.22 2.65 -48.00
CA LYS A 9 -24.83 2.28 -47.67
C LYS A 9 -24.79 1.80 -46.22
N THR A 10 -24.64 0.49 -46.01
CA THR A 10 -24.53 -0.10 -44.69
C THR A 10 -23.31 0.50 -43.98
N GLN A 11 -23.50 0.94 -42.74
CA GLN A 11 -22.42 1.52 -41.94
C GLN A 11 -21.35 0.45 -41.70
N VAL A 12 -20.13 0.67 -42.23
CA VAL A 12 -18.99 -0.21 -41.99
C VAL A 12 -18.64 -0.19 -40.51
N ARG A 13 -18.68 -1.36 -39.87
CA ARG A 13 -18.22 -1.59 -38.49
C ARG A 13 -16.96 -2.45 -38.53
N PHE A 14 -15.85 -1.89 -38.05
CA PHE A 14 -14.61 -2.63 -37.85
C PHE A 14 -14.77 -3.60 -36.68
N SER A 15 -14.40 -4.85 -36.90
CA SER A 15 -14.23 -5.84 -35.84
C SER A 15 -12.80 -5.79 -35.28
N ALA A 16 -12.58 -6.43 -34.14
CA ALA A 16 -11.23 -6.54 -33.56
C ALA A 16 -10.25 -7.26 -34.50
N LYS A 17 -10.70 -8.24 -35.28
CA LYS A 17 -9.88 -8.91 -36.30
C LYS A 17 -9.48 -7.93 -37.41
N ASP A 18 -10.41 -7.08 -37.85
CA ASP A 18 -10.16 -6.05 -38.87
C ASP A 18 -9.15 -5.01 -38.36
N ASP A 19 -9.23 -4.62 -37.07
CA ASP A 19 -8.28 -3.70 -36.45
C ASP A 19 -6.86 -4.28 -36.42
N LEU A 20 -6.71 -5.57 -36.11
CA LEU A 20 -5.40 -6.24 -36.13
C LEU A 20 -4.79 -6.26 -37.53
N ASN A 21 -5.58 -6.60 -38.55
CA ASN A 21 -5.12 -6.59 -39.94
C ASN A 21 -4.75 -5.17 -40.38
N LEU A 22 -5.61 -4.19 -40.09
CA LEU A 22 -5.36 -2.78 -40.36
C LEU A 22 -4.02 -2.32 -39.76
N LEU A 23 -3.76 -2.62 -38.49
CA LEU A 23 -2.52 -2.21 -37.83
C LEU A 23 -1.28 -2.88 -38.43
N LYS A 24 -1.38 -4.15 -38.84
CA LYS A 24 -0.29 -4.85 -39.56
C LYS A 24 0.04 -4.17 -40.89
N GLU A 25 -0.98 -3.83 -41.68
CA GLU A 25 -0.81 -3.14 -42.96
C GLU A 25 -0.23 -1.73 -42.78
N VAL A 26 -0.71 -0.98 -41.79
CA VAL A 26 -0.18 0.35 -41.46
C VAL A 26 1.30 0.29 -41.05
N LEU A 27 1.71 -0.76 -40.32
CA LEU A 27 3.11 -0.96 -39.96
C LEU A 27 3.98 -1.36 -41.15
N ALA A 28 3.46 -2.21 -42.05
CA ALA A 28 4.19 -2.66 -43.23
C ALA A 28 4.44 -1.52 -44.24
N GLU A 29 3.40 -0.78 -44.62
CA GLU A 29 3.50 0.28 -45.63
C GLU A 29 4.04 1.60 -45.05
N ASN A 30 3.79 1.86 -43.76
CA ASN A 30 4.08 3.10 -43.07
C ASN A 30 3.53 4.35 -43.81
N PRO A 31 2.21 4.59 -43.75
CA PRO A 31 1.55 5.66 -44.49
C PRO A 31 1.74 7.06 -43.87
N TYR A 32 2.57 7.17 -42.82
CA TYR A 32 2.95 8.46 -42.23
C TYR A 32 4.10 9.12 -42.97
N LYS A 33 4.92 8.34 -43.71
CA LYS A 33 5.99 8.89 -44.56
C LYS A 33 5.43 9.52 -45.83
N GLU A 34 4.42 8.89 -46.43
CA GLU A 34 3.81 9.31 -47.70
C GLU A 34 2.29 9.19 -47.65
N LYS A 35 1.58 10.24 -48.05
CA LYS A 35 0.11 10.29 -47.94
C LYS A 35 -0.60 9.33 -48.92
N THR A 36 0.00 9.04 -50.07
CA THR A 36 -0.50 8.12 -51.10
C THR A 36 -0.64 6.69 -50.56
N LYS A 37 0.20 6.29 -49.61
CA LYS A 37 0.20 4.96 -49.01
C LYS A 37 -1.06 4.62 -48.21
N TRP A 38 -1.84 5.62 -47.78
CA TRP A 38 -3.16 5.36 -47.18
C TRP A 38 -4.13 4.70 -48.16
N GLU A 39 -3.96 4.90 -49.46
CA GLU A 39 -4.76 4.23 -50.49
C GLU A 39 -4.34 2.78 -50.67
N VAL A 40 -3.03 2.51 -50.64
CA VAL A 40 -2.47 1.16 -50.67
C VAL A 40 -2.95 0.35 -49.45
N VAL A 41 -2.81 0.90 -48.25
CA VAL A 41 -3.31 0.26 -47.02
C VAL A 41 -4.81 -0.01 -47.12
N ALA A 42 -5.61 0.93 -47.65
CA ALA A 42 -7.04 0.72 -47.82
C ALA A 42 -7.37 -0.36 -48.85
N GLN A 43 -6.56 -0.50 -49.90
CA GLN A 43 -6.71 -1.58 -50.87
C GLN A 43 -6.42 -2.94 -50.22
N ASN A 44 -5.29 -3.09 -49.53
CA ASN A 44 -4.92 -4.33 -48.85
C ASN A 44 -5.95 -4.73 -47.79
N VAL A 45 -6.49 -3.76 -47.05
CA VAL A 45 -7.56 -4.03 -46.06
C VAL A 45 -8.86 -4.47 -46.74
N ARG A 46 -9.20 -3.94 -47.92
CA ARG A 46 -10.39 -4.40 -48.68
C ARG A 46 -10.24 -5.85 -49.14
N GLU A 47 -9.05 -6.24 -49.58
CA GLU A 47 -8.76 -7.60 -50.05
C GLU A 47 -8.82 -8.63 -48.93
N ASN A 48 -8.45 -8.24 -47.71
CA ASN A 48 -8.42 -9.11 -46.54
C ASN A 48 -9.74 -9.18 -45.76
N VAL A 49 -10.74 -8.40 -46.13
CA VAL A 49 -12.04 -8.34 -45.44
C VAL A 49 -13.09 -9.05 -46.27
N ASP A 50 -13.63 -10.15 -45.75
CA ASP A 50 -14.68 -10.98 -46.39
C ASP A 50 -16.02 -10.25 -46.63
N LYS A 51 -16.10 -8.95 -46.31
CA LYS A 51 -17.31 -8.14 -46.37
C LYS A 51 -17.21 -7.13 -47.51
N VAL A 52 -18.30 -6.99 -48.26
CA VAL A 52 -18.50 -6.03 -49.37
C VAL A 52 -18.64 -4.58 -48.87
N PHE A 53 -17.74 -4.14 -48.00
CA PHE A 53 -17.74 -2.78 -47.47
C PHE A 53 -16.77 -1.90 -48.27
N ASN A 54 -17.26 -0.74 -48.72
CA ASN A 54 -16.42 0.31 -49.31
C ASN A 54 -15.59 0.99 -48.22
N VAL A 55 -14.47 0.37 -47.86
CA VAL A 55 -13.45 0.94 -46.96
C VAL A 55 -12.63 1.95 -47.74
N THR A 56 -12.69 3.23 -47.39
CA THR A 56 -11.91 4.31 -48.03
C THR A 56 -10.62 4.59 -47.25
N SER A 57 -9.60 5.12 -47.93
CA SER A 57 -8.33 5.56 -47.32
C SER A 57 -8.54 6.51 -46.14
N ARG A 58 -9.51 7.43 -46.28
CA ARG A 58 -9.95 8.31 -45.18
C ARG A 58 -10.42 7.52 -43.96
N ARG A 59 -11.26 6.51 -44.15
CA ARG A 59 -11.87 5.75 -43.05
C ARG A 59 -10.86 4.85 -42.33
N VAL A 60 -9.92 4.28 -43.07
CA VAL A 60 -8.75 3.55 -42.55
C VAL A 60 -7.89 4.45 -41.67
N ARG A 61 -7.62 5.68 -42.14
CA ARG A 61 -6.87 6.67 -41.38
C ARG A 61 -7.61 7.10 -40.10
N GLU A 62 -8.88 7.45 -40.21
CA GLU A 62 -9.72 7.82 -39.06
C GLU A 62 -9.79 6.67 -38.04
N ARG A 63 -9.95 5.42 -38.49
CA ARG A 63 -9.95 4.25 -37.61
C ARG A 63 -8.61 4.08 -36.90
N THR A 64 -7.50 4.21 -37.63
CA THR A 64 -6.15 4.12 -37.05
C THR A 64 -5.91 5.21 -36.01
N GLN A 65 -6.35 6.44 -36.27
CA GLN A 65 -6.26 7.55 -35.32
C GLN A 65 -7.11 7.29 -34.06
N LEU A 66 -8.33 6.76 -34.21
CA LEU A 66 -9.16 6.38 -33.07
C LEU A 66 -8.49 5.30 -32.21
N LEU A 67 -7.90 4.28 -32.84
CA LEU A 67 -7.16 3.22 -32.12
C LEU A 67 -5.98 3.80 -31.34
N LEU A 68 -5.23 4.73 -31.93
CA LEU A 68 -4.12 5.42 -31.25
C LEU A 68 -4.61 6.25 -30.05
N GLN A 69 -5.71 7.00 -30.20
CA GLN A 69 -6.29 7.78 -29.11
C GLN A 69 -6.76 6.87 -27.96
N GLN A 70 -7.39 5.75 -28.28
CA GLN A 70 -7.82 4.75 -27.29
C GLN A 70 -6.63 4.18 -26.54
N PHE A 71 -5.58 3.77 -27.27
CA PHE A 71 -4.35 3.25 -26.67
C PHE A 71 -3.66 4.25 -25.73
N GLN A 72 -3.55 5.52 -26.13
CA GLN A 72 -2.99 6.57 -25.28
C GLN A 72 -3.82 6.77 -24.00
N LYS A 73 -5.15 6.76 -24.12
CA LYS A 73 -6.06 6.87 -22.97
C LYS A 73 -5.88 5.69 -22.02
N GLU A 74 -5.80 4.46 -22.54
CA GLU A 74 -5.58 3.25 -21.75
C GLU A 74 -4.24 3.30 -21.01
N ILE A 75 -3.15 3.72 -21.67
CA ILE A 75 -1.85 3.92 -21.02
C ILE A 75 -1.97 4.93 -19.88
N TYR A 76 -2.59 6.08 -20.14
CA TYR A 76 -2.74 7.12 -19.12
C TYR A 76 -3.54 6.62 -17.91
N GLU A 77 -4.65 5.92 -18.14
CA GLU A 77 -5.44 5.31 -17.08
C GLU A 77 -4.66 4.24 -16.31
N ALA A 78 -3.92 3.38 -17.00
CA ALA A 78 -3.07 2.37 -16.37
C ALA A 78 -1.98 3.00 -15.49
N LEU A 79 -1.31 4.04 -15.97
CA LEU A 79 -0.33 4.80 -15.20
C LEU A 79 -0.96 5.47 -13.98
N LYS A 80 -2.15 6.06 -14.13
CA LYS A 80 -2.91 6.66 -13.02
C LYS A 80 -3.23 5.61 -11.96
N ARG A 81 -3.73 4.43 -12.35
CA ARG A 81 -4.01 3.30 -11.44
C ARG A 81 -2.75 2.84 -10.71
N ARG A 82 -1.62 2.68 -11.42
CA ARG A 82 -0.33 2.32 -10.82
C ARG A 82 0.13 3.33 -9.77
N LYS A 83 0.03 4.64 -10.07
CA LYS A 83 0.40 5.70 -9.12
C LYS A 83 -0.49 5.68 -7.86
N ILE A 84 -1.80 5.52 -8.04
CA ILE A 84 -2.76 5.42 -6.93
C ILE A 84 -2.43 4.21 -6.06
N HIS A 85 -2.19 3.05 -6.69
CA HIS A 85 -1.83 1.83 -5.99
C HIS A 85 -0.54 1.98 -5.17
N ARG A 86 0.52 2.54 -5.78
CA ARG A 86 1.78 2.80 -5.05
C ARG A 86 1.59 3.76 -3.89
N LYS A 87 0.78 4.82 -4.06
CA LYS A 87 0.42 5.73 -2.97
C LYS A 87 -0.28 5.00 -1.83
N GLN A 88 -1.22 4.11 -2.13
CA GLN A 88 -1.94 3.33 -1.12
C GLN A 88 -1.00 2.39 -0.34
N GLN A 89 -0.10 1.70 -1.04
CA GLN A 89 0.91 0.85 -0.38
C GLN A 89 1.78 1.65 0.60
N LEU A 90 2.30 2.79 0.17
CA LEU A 90 3.13 3.65 1.02
C LEU A 90 2.36 4.18 2.23
N LEU A 91 1.09 4.56 2.06
CA LEU A 91 0.26 5.00 3.18
C LEU A 91 -0.01 3.86 4.17
N GLN A 92 -0.18 2.64 3.69
CA GLN A 92 -0.36 1.48 4.54
C GLN A 92 0.91 1.17 5.35
N GLU A 93 2.09 1.24 4.72
CA GLU A 93 3.39 1.10 5.40
C GLU A 93 3.57 2.18 6.49
N ILE A 94 3.28 3.45 6.17
CA ILE A 94 3.35 4.55 7.15
C ILE A 94 2.38 4.33 8.31
N GLN A 95 1.17 3.87 8.03
CA GLN A 95 0.18 3.57 9.07
C GLN A 95 0.67 2.47 10.01
N SER A 96 1.23 1.38 9.48
CA SER A 96 1.80 0.31 10.31
C SER A 96 2.94 0.81 11.19
N LEU A 97 3.85 1.64 10.65
CA LEU A 97 4.93 2.23 11.42
C LEU A 97 4.41 3.12 12.55
N ALA A 98 3.41 3.97 12.27
CA ALA A 98 2.80 4.82 13.30
C ALA A 98 2.14 4.00 14.42
N GLU A 99 1.45 2.91 14.05
CA GLU A 99 0.85 1.99 15.03
C GLU A 99 1.88 1.25 15.89
N GLU A 100 3.02 0.88 15.31
CA GLU A 100 4.15 0.27 16.02
C GLU A 100 4.79 1.25 17.01
N GLU A 101 5.06 2.49 16.57
CA GLU A 101 5.61 3.54 17.45
C GLU A 101 4.67 3.83 18.64
N ASP A 102 3.36 3.95 18.39
CA ASP A 102 2.36 4.16 19.44
C ASP A 102 2.34 3.02 20.47
N LYS A 103 2.48 1.77 20.01
CA LYS A 103 2.55 0.60 20.90
C LYS A 103 3.81 0.63 21.74
N GLU A 104 4.97 0.85 21.12
CA GLU A 104 6.24 0.95 21.85
C GLU A 104 6.21 2.06 22.90
N GLN A 105 5.65 3.23 22.57
CA GLN A 105 5.53 4.34 23.52
C GLN A 105 4.65 3.96 24.72
N LYS A 106 3.54 3.27 24.48
CA LYS A 106 2.66 2.76 25.55
C LYS A 106 3.36 1.72 26.43
N GLU A 107 4.09 0.78 25.82
CA GLU A 107 4.86 -0.23 26.56
C GLU A 107 5.96 0.41 27.41
N LYS A 108 6.71 1.37 26.85
CA LYS A 108 7.73 2.14 27.56
C LYS A 108 7.13 2.92 28.73
N ALA A 109 5.94 3.51 28.57
CA ALA A 109 5.24 4.20 29.66
C ALA A 109 4.81 3.22 30.76
N GLN A 110 4.18 2.11 30.40
CA GLN A 110 3.77 1.08 31.37
C GLN A 110 4.94 0.47 32.12
N GLN A 111 6.08 0.26 31.47
CA GLN A 111 7.28 -0.27 32.12
C GLN A 111 7.83 0.73 33.14
N LYS A 112 7.90 2.02 32.80
CA LYS A 112 8.31 3.08 33.73
C LYS A 112 7.42 3.13 34.97
N ASP A 113 6.11 3.02 34.80
CA ASP A 113 5.16 3.03 35.92
C ASP A 113 5.37 1.82 36.85
N LYS A 114 5.59 0.63 36.27
CA LYS A 114 5.89 -0.60 37.03
C LYS A 114 7.20 -0.49 37.79
N ASP A 115 8.24 0.01 37.14
CA ASP A 115 9.56 0.18 37.75
C ASP A 115 9.49 1.20 38.91
N GLU A 116 8.78 2.31 38.73
CA GLU A 116 8.57 3.31 39.79
C GLU A 116 7.80 2.73 40.98
N HIS A 117 6.74 1.96 40.72
CA HIS A 117 5.99 1.30 41.79
C HIS A 117 6.86 0.31 42.56
N SER A 118 7.64 -0.52 41.85
CA SER A 118 8.54 -1.50 42.47
C SER A 118 9.60 -0.81 43.34
N ALA A 119 10.19 0.28 42.86
CA ALA A 119 11.18 1.06 43.60
C ALA A 119 10.59 1.65 44.89
N LYS A 120 9.35 2.15 44.86
CA LYS A 120 8.63 2.63 46.06
C LYS A 120 8.42 1.51 47.08
N LEU A 121 8.05 0.31 46.64
CA LEU A 121 7.86 -0.85 47.52
C LEU A 121 9.17 -1.29 48.19
N ILE A 122 10.26 -1.37 47.42
CA ILE A 122 11.59 -1.73 47.95
C ILE A 122 12.03 -0.71 49.02
N ARG A 123 11.90 0.59 48.72
CA ARG A 123 12.23 1.65 49.69
C ARG A 123 11.38 1.55 50.95
N LYS A 124 10.07 1.35 50.82
CA LYS A 124 9.17 1.20 51.97
C LYS A 124 9.59 0.02 52.85
N ARG A 125 9.86 -1.14 52.24
CA ARG A 125 10.29 -2.35 52.96
C ARG A 125 11.63 -2.17 53.67
N ALA A 126 12.59 -1.50 53.03
CA ALA A 126 13.89 -1.19 53.65
C ALA A 126 13.73 -0.26 54.86
N MET A 127 12.88 0.75 54.75
CA MET A 127 12.59 1.66 55.87
C MET A 127 11.91 0.94 57.03
N GLU A 128 10.92 0.08 56.75
CA GLU A 128 10.26 -0.76 57.77
C GLU A 128 11.27 -1.66 58.51
N ALA A 129 12.20 -2.28 57.79
CA ALA A 129 13.23 -3.15 58.39
C ALA A 129 14.23 -2.40 59.30
N LEU A 130 14.42 -1.10 59.09
CA LEU A 130 15.32 -0.26 59.89
C LEU A 130 14.61 0.40 61.08
N THR A 131 13.28 0.31 61.17
CA THR A 131 12.57 0.82 62.36
C THR A 131 12.84 -0.10 63.57
N PRO A 132 13.35 0.43 64.70
CA PRO A 132 13.63 -0.39 65.87
C PRO A 132 12.33 -0.98 66.41
N VAL A 133 12.32 -2.31 66.56
CA VAL A 133 11.24 -3.03 67.25
C VAL A 133 11.16 -2.47 68.67
N LYS A 134 10.08 -1.74 68.98
CA LYS A 134 9.76 -1.38 70.36
C LYS A 134 9.53 -2.69 71.10
N ILE A 135 10.51 -3.12 71.88
CA ILE A 135 10.36 -4.21 72.84
C ILE A 135 9.42 -3.70 73.94
N SER A 136 8.12 -3.82 73.70
CA SER A 136 7.10 -3.72 74.75
C SER A 136 7.00 -5.08 75.41
N ASN A 137 7.87 -5.34 76.38
CA ASN A 137 7.59 -6.34 77.40
C ASN A 137 8.08 -5.80 78.74
N GLY A 138 7.13 -5.33 79.53
CA GLY A 138 7.34 -5.09 80.94
C GLY A 138 7.77 -6.37 81.63
N ARG A 139 8.93 -6.32 82.28
CA ARG A 139 9.22 -7.00 83.55
C ARG A 139 10.57 -6.49 84.05
N LEU A 140 10.50 -5.69 85.11
CA LEU A 140 11.61 -5.53 86.05
C LEU A 140 11.99 -6.93 86.54
N TYR A 141 13.15 -7.44 86.12
CA TYR A 141 13.86 -8.44 86.89
C TYR A 141 15.08 -7.78 87.50
N SER A 142 14.96 -7.53 88.80
CA SER A 142 16.09 -7.38 89.70
C SER A 142 17.03 -8.57 89.53
N PHE A 143 18.18 -8.36 88.90
CA PHE A 143 19.31 -9.26 89.09
C PHE A 143 19.98 -8.91 90.42
N PHE A 144 19.32 -9.35 91.49
CA PHE A 144 19.96 -9.61 92.77
C PHE A 144 20.48 -11.05 92.72
N CYS A 145 21.79 -11.20 92.48
CA CYS A 145 22.67 -12.22 93.07
C CYS A 145 24.07 -12.04 92.47
N ASN A 146 25.00 -11.46 93.23
CA ASN A 146 25.99 -12.18 94.04
C ASN A 146 26.89 -13.10 93.22
N VAL A 147 28.15 -12.69 93.04
CA VAL A 147 29.34 -13.27 93.69
C VAL A 147 30.56 -12.60 93.06
N PHE A 148 31.30 -11.77 93.81
CA PHE A 148 32.77 -11.74 93.79
C PHE A 148 33.25 -10.87 94.96
N ARG A 149 33.39 -11.50 96.13
CA ARG A 149 34.07 -10.91 97.30
C ARG A 149 35.50 -11.45 97.32
N ILE A 150 36.42 -10.69 96.74
CA ILE A 150 37.86 -10.98 96.80
C ILE A 150 38.32 -10.71 98.23
N LYS A 151 38.79 -11.76 98.91
CA LYS A 151 39.42 -11.68 100.24
C LYS A 151 40.89 -11.26 100.06
N HIS A 152 41.27 -10.16 100.66
CA HIS A 152 42.65 -9.86 101.05
C HIS A 152 43.04 -10.74 102.25
N VAL A 153 44.13 -11.50 102.16
CA VAL A 153 44.84 -12.03 103.34
C VAL A 153 46.34 -12.05 103.06
N LYS A 154 47.05 -11.26 103.90
CA LYS A 154 48.46 -11.24 104.29
C LYS A 154 49.49 -10.83 103.24
#